data_AF-A0A7R9A8N6-F1
#
_entry.id   AF-A0A7R9A8N6-F1
#
_cell.length_a   1.000
_cell.length_b   1.000
_cell.length_c   1.000
_cell.angle_alpha   90.00
_cell.angle_beta   90.00
_cell.angle_gamma   90.00
#
_symmetry.space_group_name_H-M   'P 1'
#
loop_
_entity.id
_entity.type
_entity.pdbx_description
1 polymer ?
#
loop_
_entity_poly.entity_id
_entity_poly.type
_entity_poly.pdbx_seq_one_letter_code
_entity_poly.pdbx_strand_id
1 'polypeptide(L)'
;MTKASKMAYFVIQEEQQGRTKVATFLTSLGDHSVAIGAAPTDPNSKRTSGAQMATLFGVYLPCLQNIFGVILFIRLPWIVGTAGALQGFMIVFTCCCVTLLTSISMSAIATNGVVPAGGSYYMISRALGPEFGGAVGLLFYFGTTVAGAMYIIGAVEILLLYIAPGMSVGGDIQVDLEARFNNFRLYGTVLLFLLCCIIFILVKLVKKFASVALACVLLSILAIYVGIFVNVDGNDSLMMCLLGTRLLNQDKIGGNCSKEFGTPLFMSLCSLKDNTSNPDSESSYECDPYFSEHDVRLAPGIPGLGSTAFLIHKRSCLGFGSDLNSKFQ
;
A
#
# COMPACT_ATOMS: atom_id res chain seq x y z
N MET A 1 31.30 60.21 8.74
CA MET A 1 30.41 59.04 8.56
C MET A 1 29.35 59.35 7.50
N THR A 2 29.65 59.98 6.36
CA THR A 2 30.27 59.47 5.12
C THR A 2 29.52 58.32 4.42
N LYS A 3 28.97 58.65 3.24
CA LYS A 3 28.53 57.88 2.04
C LYS A 3 28.56 56.34 2.02
N ALA A 4 29.44 55.67 2.76
CA ALA A 4 29.57 54.21 2.81
C ALA A 4 28.32 53.51 3.38
N SER A 5 27.64 54.13 4.35
CA SER A 5 26.43 53.52 4.97
C SER A 5 25.22 53.51 4.02
N LYS A 6 25.07 54.52 3.14
CA LYS A 6 24.00 54.55 2.12
C LYS A 6 24.25 53.60 0.95
N MET A 7 25.51 53.36 0.58
CA MET A 7 25.87 52.35 -0.45
C MET A 7 25.65 50.93 0.06
N ALA A 8 25.90 50.65 1.35
CA ALA A 8 25.63 49.33 1.94
C ALA A 8 24.13 48.98 1.94
N TYR A 9 23.25 49.95 2.20
CA TYR A 9 21.79 49.72 2.11
C TYR A 9 21.29 49.51 0.67
N PHE A 10 21.91 50.15 -0.32
CA PHE A 10 21.52 49.99 -1.72
C PHE A 10 22.02 48.66 -2.32
N VAL A 11 23.21 48.21 -1.92
CA VAL A 11 23.80 46.93 -2.38
C VAL A 11 23.08 45.70 -1.80
N ILE A 12 22.51 45.80 -0.59
CA ILE A 12 21.74 44.68 0.01
C ILE A 12 20.36 44.50 -0.65
N GLN A 13 19.80 45.54 -1.26
CA GLN A 13 18.52 45.47 -1.99
C GLN A 13 18.66 44.76 -3.36
N GLU A 14 19.81 44.88 -4.06
CA GLU A 14 19.99 44.19 -5.35
C GLU A 14 20.22 42.67 -5.22
N GLU A 15 20.77 42.18 -4.10
CA GLU A 15 20.93 40.72 -3.87
C GLU A 15 19.60 40.01 -3.56
N GLN A 16 18.51 40.73 -3.26
CA GLN A 16 17.20 40.14 -2.98
C GLN A 16 16.31 39.98 -4.23
N GLN A 17 16.61 40.67 -5.34
CA GLN A 17 15.76 40.64 -6.55
C GLN A 17 16.17 39.52 -7.53
N GLY A 18 17.42 39.02 -7.45
CA GLY A 18 18.00 38.08 -8.42
C GLY A 18 17.97 36.59 -8.04
N ARG A 19 17.65 36.25 -6.79
CA ARG A 19 17.50 34.84 -6.37
C ARG A 19 16.09 34.36 -6.69
N THR A 20 15.90 34.15 -7.99
CA THR A 20 14.79 33.48 -8.68
C THR A 20 13.95 32.62 -7.75
N LYS A 21 12.62 32.80 -7.79
CA LYS A 21 11.60 31.97 -7.12
C LYS A 21 11.87 30.45 -7.21
N VAL A 22 12.63 30.01 -8.22
CA VAL A 22 13.12 28.65 -8.42
C VAL A 22 14.13 28.19 -7.35
N ALA A 23 15.02 29.05 -6.86
CA ALA A 23 15.94 28.73 -5.77
C ALA A 23 15.21 28.59 -4.43
N THR A 24 14.19 29.42 -4.18
CA THR A 24 13.27 29.25 -3.04
C THR A 24 12.43 27.98 -3.21
N PHE A 25 12.02 27.64 -4.43
CA PHE A 25 11.31 26.39 -4.74
C PHE A 25 12.21 25.17 -4.49
N LEU A 26 13.46 25.17 -4.98
CA LEU A 26 14.44 24.09 -4.77
C LEU A 26 14.89 23.96 -3.31
N THR A 27 15.02 25.09 -2.59
CA THR A 27 15.32 25.08 -1.15
C THR A 27 14.11 24.63 -0.33
N SER A 28 12.89 25.01 -0.73
CA SER A 28 11.64 24.52 -0.15
C SER A 28 11.38 23.04 -0.46
N LEU A 29 11.92 22.51 -1.56
CA LEU A 29 11.89 21.09 -1.90
C LEU A 29 12.89 20.26 -1.07
N GLY A 30 13.94 20.91 -0.53
CA GLY A 30 15.00 20.26 0.25
C GLY A 30 14.68 20.09 1.74
N ASP A 31 13.72 20.85 2.28
CA ASP A 31 13.37 20.87 3.71
C ASP A 31 11.99 20.21 3.99
N HIS A 32 11.65 19.14 3.29
CA HIS A 32 10.45 18.34 3.60
C HIS A 32 10.69 17.44 4.82
N SER A 33 10.31 17.91 6.01
CA SER A 33 10.22 17.07 7.20
C SER A 33 8.83 16.45 7.31
N VAL A 34 8.73 15.15 7.05
CA VAL A 34 7.50 14.34 7.28
C VAL A 34 7.41 13.87 8.74
N ALA A 35 8.53 13.93 9.48
CA ALA A 35 8.57 13.57 10.90
C ALA A 35 7.81 14.60 11.77
N ILE A 36 7.09 14.10 12.78
CA ILE A 36 6.37 14.93 13.76
C ILE A 36 7.40 15.78 14.51
N GLY A 37 7.29 17.11 14.38
CA GLY A 37 8.15 18.05 15.10
C GLY A 37 7.90 17.97 16.62
N ALA A 38 8.95 17.73 17.38
CA ALA A 38 8.91 17.82 18.84
C ALA A 38 8.61 19.27 19.27
N ALA A 39 7.84 19.43 20.35
CA ALA A 39 7.55 20.75 20.91
C ALA A 39 8.86 21.41 21.41
N PRO A 40 9.09 22.70 21.13
CA PRO A 40 10.22 23.42 21.71
C PRO A 40 10.06 23.51 23.23
N THR A 41 11.11 23.14 23.96
CA THR A 41 11.14 23.12 25.43
C THR A 41 11.29 24.50 26.08
N ASP A 42 11.53 25.56 25.30
CA ASP A 42 11.77 26.90 25.83
C ASP A 42 10.71 27.93 25.39
N PRO A 43 9.98 28.56 26.33
CA PRO A 43 8.94 29.55 26.02
C PRO A 43 9.48 30.91 25.52
N ASN A 44 10.81 31.09 25.41
CA ASN A 44 11.42 32.38 25.09
C ASN A 44 12.38 32.35 23.87
N SER A 45 12.30 31.32 23.03
CA SER A 45 13.08 31.29 21.79
C SER A 45 12.59 32.34 20.80
N LYS A 46 13.41 33.38 20.60
CA LYS A 46 13.17 34.48 19.67
C LYS A 46 13.01 33.91 18.26
N ARG A 47 11.82 34.13 17.65
CA ARG A 47 11.48 33.71 16.28
C ARG A 47 12.54 34.19 15.30
N THR A 48 13.50 33.33 14.98
CA THR A 48 14.17 33.42 13.70
C THR A 48 13.11 33.22 12.62
N SER A 49 13.14 34.07 11.61
CA SER A 49 12.33 33.95 10.39
C SER A 49 12.64 32.61 9.71
N GLY A 50 12.12 31.52 10.26
CA GLY A 50 12.14 30.20 9.66
C GLY A 50 11.31 30.29 8.40
N ALA A 51 11.91 29.88 7.27
CA ALA A 51 11.27 29.87 5.97
C ALA A 51 9.82 29.39 6.09
N GLN A 52 8.86 30.27 5.76
CA GLN A 52 7.45 29.92 5.76
C GLN A 52 7.25 28.79 4.74
N MET A 53 7.11 27.55 5.22
CA MET A 53 6.74 26.44 4.35
C MET A 53 5.35 26.75 3.78
N ALA A 54 5.23 26.74 2.45
CA ALA A 54 3.94 26.91 1.79
C ALA A 54 2.98 25.78 2.17
N THR A 55 1.68 26.05 2.20
CA THR A 55 0.62 25.07 2.56
C THR A 55 0.72 23.74 1.79
N LEU A 56 1.08 23.82 0.51
CA LEU A 56 1.25 22.66 -0.35
C LEU A 56 2.40 21.75 0.13
N PHE A 57 3.55 22.35 0.41
CA PHE A 57 4.77 21.63 0.75
C PHE A 57 4.86 21.25 2.23
N GLY A 58 4.29 22.08 3.11
CA GLY A 58 4.35 21.88 4.57
C GLY A 58 3.23 21.01 5.12
N VAL A 59 2.06 20.96 4.47
CA VAL A 59 0.88 20.23 4.99
C VAL A 59 0.34 19.23 3.97
N TYR A 60 0.02 19.67 2.76
CA TYR A 60 -0.66 18.83 1.77
C TYR A 60 0.16 17.58 1.37
N LEU A 61 1.43 17.76 0.97
CA LEU A 61 2.29 16.64 0.57
C LEU A 61 2.60 15.66 1.71
N PRO A 62 2.99 16.11 2.93
CA PRO A 62 3.15 15.19 4.07
C PRO A 62 1.86 14.46 4.46
N CYS A 63 0.70 15.11 4.37
CA CYS A 63 -0.59 14.46 4.61
C CYS A 63 -0.87 13.37 3.58
N LEU A 64 -0.67 13.66 2.28
CA LEU A 64 -0.84 12.67 1.22
C LEU A 64 0.06 11.44 1.42
N GLN A 65 1.33 11.66 1.78
CA GLN A 65 2.29 10.58 2.00
C GLN A 65 1.89 9.66 3.16
N ASN A 66 1.24 10.18 4.19
CA ASN A 66 0.80 9.37 5.33
C ASN A 66 -0.52 8.64 5.06
N ILE A 67 -1.34 9.11 4.11
CA ILE A 67 -2.60 8.46 3.73
C ILE A 67 -2.36 7.32 2.74
N PHE A 68 -1.49 7.52 1.75
CA PHE A 68 -1.18 6.47 0.79
C PHE A 68 -0.26 5.42 1.41
N GLY A 69 -0.80 4.22 1.60
CA GLY A 69 -0.08 3.10 2.19
C GLY A 69 -0.21 1.81 1.39
N VAL A 70 0.40 0.76 1.93
CA VAL A 70 0.43 -0.60 1.33
C VAL A 70 -0.96 -1.17 1.04
N ILE A 71 -1.97 -0.75 1.81
CA ILE A 71 -3.37 -1.19 1.67
C ILE A 71 -3.91 -0.87 0.28
N LEU A 72 -3.57 0.30 -0.28
CA LEU A 72 -4.05 0.73 -1.59
C LEU A 72 -3.62 -0.24 -2.69
N PHE A 73 -2.37 -0.72 -2.63
CA PHE A 73 -1.81 -1.56 -3.69
C PHE A 73 -2.17 -3.04 -3.54
N ILE A 74 -2.11 -3.59 -2.32
CA ILE A 74 -2.28 -5.05 -2.11
C ILE A 74 -3.72 -5.42 -1.77
N ARG A 75 -4.39 -4.61 -0.95
CA ARG A 75 -5.68 -4.99 -0.34
C ARG A 75 -6.87 -4.46 -1.11
N LEU A 76 -6.77 -3.27 -1.71
CA LEU A 76 -7.89 -2.67 -2.47
C LEU A 76 -8.41 -3.57 -3.60
N PRO A 77 -7.56 -4.23 -4.42
CA PRO A 77 -8.05 -5.16 -5.44
C PRO A 77 -8.84 -6.33 -4.87
N TRP A 78 -8.39 -6.89 -3.73
CA TRP A 78 -9.07 -8.00 -3.06
C TRP A 78 -10.39 -7.57 -2.41
N ILE A 79 -10.44 -6.38 -1.80
CA ILE A 79 -11.69 -5.82 -1.23
C ILE A 79 -12.74 -5.64 -2.33
N VAL A 80 -12.36 -5.06 -3.48
CA VAL A 80 -13.27 -4.88 -4.61
C VAL A 80 -13.66 -6.22 -5.24
N GLY A 81 -12.74 -7.19 -5.31
CA GLY A 81 -13.03 -8.53 -5.82
C GLY A 81 -14.00 -9.34 -4.95
N THR A 82 -13.96 -9.17 -3.63
CA THR A 82 -14.84 -9.90 -2.69
C THR A 82 -16.19 -9.21 -2.49
N ALA A 83 -16.19 -7.90 -2.24
CA ALA A 83 -17.41 -7.13 -2.01
C ALA A 83 -18.16 -6.79 -3.32
N GLY A 84 -17.48 -6.85 -4.46
CA GLY A 84 -17.99 -6.33 -5.73
C GLY A 84 -17.90 -4.82 -5.83
N ALA A 85 -18.07 -4.28 -7.04
CA ALA A 85 -17.84 -2.87 -7.33
C ALA A 85 -18.75 -1.91 -6.53
N LEU A 86 -20.04 -2.25 -6.40
CA LEU A 86 -21.01 -1.36 -5.73
C LEU A 86 -20.79 -1.30 -4.22
N GLN A 87 -20.62 -2.45 -3.55
CA GLN A 87 -20.37 -2.46 -2.10
C GLN A 87 -18.98 -1.93 -1.78
N GLY A 88 -17.96 -2.26 -2.61
CA GLY A 88 -16.62 -1.69 -2.49
C GLY A 88 -16.63 -0.17 -2.55
N PHE A 89 -17.39 0.43 -3.47
CA PHE A 89 -17.58 1.88 -3.55
C PHE A 89 -18.21 2.46 -2.27
N MET A 90 -19.26 1.83 -1.74
CA MET A 90 -19.93 2.28 -0.50
C MET A 90 -19.01 2.22 0.73
N ILE A 91 -18.15 1.21 0.83
CA ILE A 91 -17.16 1.07 1.91
C ILE A 91 -16.17 2.24 1.86
N VAL A 92 -15.60 2.52 0.68
CA VAL A 92 -14.64 3.61 0.49
C VAL A 92 -15.32 4.96 0.77
N PHE A 93 -16.53 5.17 0.24
CA PHE A 93 -17.30 6.40 0.45
C PHE A 93 -17.54 6.67 1.93
N THR A 94 -17.98 5.67 2.69
CA THR A 94 -18.25 5.80 4.14
C THR A 94 -16.96 6.14 4.90
N CYS A 95 -15.84 5.48 4.58
CA CYS A 95 -14.53 5.78 5.17
C CYS A 95 -14.07 7.22 4.87
N CYS A 96 -14.27 7.69 3.63
CA CYS A 96 -13.99 9.07 3.25
C CYS A 96 -14.88 10.06 4.00
N CYS A 97 -16.17 9.79 4.17
CA CYS A 97 -17.09 10.65 4.94
C CYS A 97 -16.64 10.81 6.40
N VAL A 98 -16.29 9.72 7.07
CA VAL A 98 -15.78 9.75 8.45
C VAL A 98 -14.50 10.60 8.52
N THR A 99 -13.53 10.33 7.65
CA THR A 99 -12.26 11.06 7.61
C THR A 99 -12.45 12.55 7.32
N LEU A 100 -13.35 12.90 6.41
CA LEU A 100 -13.70 14.29 6.09
C LEU A 100 -14.31 14.99 7.30
N LEU A 101 -15.25 14.36 7.99
CA LEU A 101 -15.88 14.92 9.18
C LEU A 101 -14.85 15.14 10.31
N THR A 102 -13.93 14.20 10.51
CA THR A 102 -12.79 14.37 11.43
C THR A 102 -11.87 15.52 11.01
N SER A 103 -11.60 15.68 9.70
CA SER A 103 -10.76 16.77 9.20
C SER A 103 -11.38 18.16 9.40
N ILE A 104 -12.71 18.28 9.30
CA ILE A 104 -13.44 19.51 9.58
C ILE A 104 -13.32 19.85 11.07
N SER A 105 -13.53 18.88 11.97
CA SER A 105 -13.34 19.06 13.41
C SER A 105 -11.91 19.48 13.75
N MET A 106 -10.91 18.86 13.12
CA MET A 106 -9.51 19.22 13.33
C MET A 106 -9.18 20.63 12.79
N SER A 107 -9.81 21.04 11.70
CA SER A 107 -9.68 22.40 11.17
C SER A 107 -10.23 23.43 12.15
N ALA A 108 -11.39 23.17 12.77
CA ALA A 108 -11.96 24.03 13.80
C ALA A 108 -11.02 24.17 15.01
N ILE A 109 -10.44 23.07 15.47
CA ILE A 109 -9.45 23.07 16.57
C ILE A 109 -8.22 23.90 16.18
N ALA A 110 -7.69 23.73 14.96
CA ALA A 110 -6.52 24.47 14.48
C ALA A 110 -6.76 25.98 14.34
N THR A 111 -8.01 26.40 14.13
CA THR A 111 -8.40 27.82 14.08
C THR A 111 -8.76 28.42 15.45
N ASN A 112 -8.85 27.61 16.50
CA ASN A 112 -9.18 28.07 17.84
C ASN A 112 -7.92 28.48 18.62
N GLY A 113 -7.64 29.79 18.63
CA GLY A 113 -6.56 30.39 19.40
C GLY A 113 -5.26 30.61 18.61
N VAL A 114 -4.21 31.04 19.30
CA VAL A 114 -2.88 31.22 18.71
C VAL A 114 -2.15 29.89 18.70
N VAL A 115 -1.89 29.32 17.51
CA VAL A 115 -1.14 28.06 17.34
C VAL A 115 0.36 28.35 17.58
N PRO A 116 0.94 27.98 18.73
CA PRO A 116 2.38 28.14 18.94
C PRO A 116 3.10 27.05 18.14
N ALA A 117 4.40 27.21 17.91
CA ALA A 117 5.20 26.17 17.25
C ALA A 117 5.12 24.87 18.08
N GLY A 118 4.57 23.80 17.49
CA GLY A 118 4.38 22.50 18.11
C GLY A 118 3.63 21.52 17.18
N GLY A 119 3.76 20.22 17.42
CA GLY A 119 3.06 19.18 16.64
C GLY A 119 1.56 19.08 16.94
N SER A 120 0.88 18.10 16.32
CA SER A 120 -0.57 17.87 16.44
C SER A 120 -1.03 17.68 17.89
N TYR A 121 -0.28 16.92 18.70
CA TYR A 121 -0.58 16.71 20.12
C TYR A 121 -0.60 18.02 20.93
N TYR A 122 0.38 18.91 20.68
CA TYR A 122 0.47 20.19 21.35
C TYR A 122 -0.70 21.11 20.99
N MET A 123 -1.13 21.09 19.73
CA MET A 123 -2.31 21.83 19.26
C MET A 123 -3.60 21.34 19.95
N ILE A 124 -3.81 20.03 20.02
CA ILE A 124 -5.03 19.42 20.58
C ILE A 124 -5.12 19.65 22.09
N SER A 125 -4.04 19.37 22.83
CA SER A 125 -4.00 19.51 24.29
C SER A 125 -4.26 20.94 24.78
N ARG A 126 -3.88 21.95 24.01
CA ARG A 126 -4.17 23.36 24.35
C ARG A 126 -5.61 23.78 24.05
N ALA A 127 -6.22 23.24 23.00
CA ALA A 127 -7.57 23.61 22.61
C ALA A 127 -8.65 22.88 23.43
N LEU A 128 -8.43 21.62 23.78
CA LEU A 128 -9.40 20.77 24.50
C LEU A 128 -9.07 20.57 25.99
N GLY A 129 -7.90 21.01 26.44
CA GLY A 129 -7.41 20.80 27.81
C GLY A 129 -6.56 19.53 27.97
N PRO A 130 -5.82 19.42 29.09
CA PRO A 130 -4.84 18.35 29.31
C PRO A 130 -5.46 16.95 29.41
N GLU A 131 -6.66 16.83 30.00
CA GLU A 131 -7.34 15.53 30.18
C GLU A 131 -7.71 14.90 28.82
N PHE A 132 -8.36 15.68 27.96
CA PHE A 132 -8.73 15.24 26.60
C PHE A 132 -7.50 15.10 25.70
N GLY A 133 -6.53 16.02 25.82
CA GLY A 133 -5.28 15.96 25.07
C GLY A 133 -4.49 14.68 25.36
N GLY A 134 -4.36 14.29 26.63
CA GLY A 134 -3.67 13.07 27.05
C GLY A 134 -4.34 11.81 26.52
N ALA A 135 -5.66 11.70 26.64
CA ALA A 135 -6.42 10.54 26.16
C ALA A 135 -6.31 10.37 24.63
N VAL A 136 -6.52 11.45 23.86
CA VAL A 136 -6.41 11.42 22.40
C VAL A 136 -4.97 11.15 21.96
N GLY A 137 -3.98 11.75 22.64
CA GLY A 137 -2.57 11.53 22.37
C GLY A 137 -2.14 10.07 22.57
N LEU A 138 -2.59 9.43 23.65
CA LEU A 138 -2.29 8.03 23.92
C LEU A 138 -2.91 7.10 22.88
N LEU A 139 -4.17 7.34 22.50
CA LEU A 139 -4.84 6.59 21.43
C LEU A 139 -4.12 6.75 20.09
N PHE A 140 -3.68 7.95 19.75
CA PHE A 140 -2.92 8.21 18.53
C PHE A 140 -1.55 7.52 18.54
N TYR A 141 -0.87 7.48 19.69
CA TYR A 141 0.40 6.76 19.86
C TYR A 141 0.24 5.25 19.62
N PHE A 142 -0.75 4.62 20.23
CA PHE A 142 -1.01 3.19 19.99
C PHE A 142 -1.45 2.92 18.55
N GLY A 143 -2.31 3.77 17.99
CA GLY A 143 -2.76 3.65 16.59
C GLY A 143 -1.60 3.71 15.60
N THR A 144 -0.69 4.69 15.76
CA THR A 144 0.51 4.80 14.91
C THR A 144 1.49 3.66 15.12
N THR A 145 1.62 3.13 16.34
CA THR A 145 2.46 1.95 16.63
C THR A 145 1.94 0.69 15.91
N VAL A 146 0.64 0.42 16.01
CA VAL A 146 0.01 -0.72 15.33
C VAL A 146 0.04 -0.55 13.81
N ALA A 147 -0.17 0.68 13.30
CA ALA A 147 0.00 0.98 11.88
C ALA A 147 1.44 0.73 11.39
N GLY A 148 2.44 1.09 12.20
CA GLY A 148 3.85 0.77 11.92
C GLY A 148 4.08 -0.74 11.78
N ALA A 149 3.53 -1.55 12.69
CA ALA A 149 3.60 -3.01 12.58
C ALA A 149 2.90 -3.53 11.32
N MET A 150 1.75 -2.97 10.95
CA MET A 150 1.04 -3.31 9.72
C MET A 150 1.89 -3.05 8.47
N TYR A 151 2.57 -1.89 8.39
CA TYR A 151 3.43 -1.58 7.25
C TYR A 151 4.64 -2.53 7.15
N ILE A 152 5.21 -2.95 8.27
CA ILE A 152 6.31 -3.94 8.29
C ILE A 152 5.82 -5.28 7.76
N ILE A 153 4.66 -5.76 8.21
CA ILE A 153 4.08 -7.02 7.73
C ILE A 153 3.77 -6.93 6.23
N GLY A 154 3.23 -5.80 5.76
CA GLY A 154 3.00 -5.58 4.34
C GLY A 154 4.29 -5.58 3.51
N ALA A 155 5.39 -5.01 4.02
CA ALA A 155 6.69 -5.05 3.36
C ALA A 155 7.25 -6.48 3.28
N VAL A 156 7.09 -7.28 4.33
CA VAL A 156 7.47 -8.70 4.33
C VAL A 156 6.65 -9.51 3.34
N GLU A 157 5.35 -9.24 3.24
CA GLU A 157 4.48 -9.87 2.23
C GLU A 157 4.97 -9.58 0.80
N ILE A 158 5.34 -8.33 0.51
CA ILE A 158 5.90 -7.95 -0.80
C ILE A 158 7.22 -8.68 -1.05
N LEU A 159 8.11 -8.68 -0.05
CA LEU A 159 9.44 -9.27 -0.17
C LEU A 159 9.38 -10.77 -0.44
N LEU A 160 8.58 -11.50 0.34
CA LEU A 160 8.53 -12.97 0.27
C LEU A 160 7.65 -13.48 -0.86
N LEU A 161 6.53 -12.82 -1.20
CA LEU A 161 5.62 -13.34 -2.23
C LEU A 161 5.94 -12.84 -3.64
N TYR A 162 6.49 -11.63 -3.78
CA TYR A 162 6.61 -10.99 -5.09
C TYR A 162 8.06 -10.73 -5.52
N ILE A 163 8.97 -10.44 -4.58
CA ILE A 163 10.38 -10.14 -4.93
C ILE A 163 11.24 -11.39 -4.93
N ALA A 164 11.15 -12.21 -3.88
CA ALA A 164 12.06 -13.33 -3.68
C ALA A 164 11.38 -14.53 -2.98
N PRO A 165 10.52 -15.27 -3.70
CA PRO A 165 9.83 -16.45 -3.17
C PRO A 165 10.78 -17.58 -2.75
N GLY A 166 11.99 -17.63 -3.30
CA GLY A 166 13.01 -18.63 -2.95
C GLY A 166 13.76 -18.38 -1.64
N MET A 167 13.51 -17.27 -0.94
CA MET A 167 14.13 -16.99 0.37
C MET A 167 13.38 -17.62 1.55
N SER A 168 12.41 -18.51 1.32
CA SER A 168 11.68 -19.13 2.42
C SER A 168 12.57 -20.06 3.25
N VAL A 169 12.52 -19.92 4.57
CA VAL A 169 13.23 -20.80 5.50
C VAL A 169 12.23 -21.78 6.09
N GLY A 170 12.45 -23.08 5.87
CA GLY A 170 11.66 -24.15 6.49
C GLY A 170 10.42 -24.62 5.72
N GLY A 171 10.38 -24.46 4.40
CA GLY A 171 9.32 -25.02 3.55
C GLY A 171 8.80 -24.03 2.49
N ASP A 172 7.87 -24.50 1.66
CA ASP A 172 7.22 -23.65 0.65
C ASP A 172 6.10 -22.81 1.29
N ILE A 173 6.21 -21.47 1.17
CA ILE A 173 5.27 -20.49 1.74
C ILE A 173 3.87 -20.61 1.12
N GLN A 174 3.75 -21.16 -0.09
CA GLN A 174 2.47 -21.25 -0.79
C GLN A 174 1.62 -22.44 -0.35
N VAL A 175 2.24 -23.50 0.15
CA VAL A 175 1.56 -24.77 0.44
C VAL A 175 1.24 -24.90 1.93
N ASP A 176 2.17 -24.49 2.79
CA ASP A 176 2.05 -24.69 4.23
C ASP A 176 1.80 -23.38 4.99
N LEU A 177 0.68 -23.37 5.71
CA LEU A 177 0.22 -22.21 6.48
C LEU A 177 1.13 -21.95 7.68
N GLU A 178 1.63 -23.00 8.33
CA GLU A 178 2.50 -22.89 9.49
C GLU A 178 3.86 -22.31 9.11
N ALA A 179 4.44 -22.84 8.02
CA ALA A 179 5.67 -22.32 7.43
C ALA A 179 5.52 -20.85 7.03
N ARG A 180 4.39 -20.45 6.42
CA ARG A 180 4.12 -19.06 6.07
C ARG A 180 4.11 -18.14 7.29
N PHE A 181 3.36 -18.46 8.34
CA PHE A 181 3.29 -17.59 9.52
C PHE A 181 4.62 -17.48 10.25
N ASN A 182 5.38 -18.58 10.35
CA ASN A 182 6.69 -18.54 10.98
C ASN A 182 7.68 -17.67 10.20
N ASN A 183 7.69 -17.78 8.86
CA ASN A 183 8.50 -16.91 8.00
C ASN A 183 8.11 -15.43 8.17
N PHE A 184 6.82 -15.10 8.22
CA PHE A 184 6.36 -13.72 8.44
C PHE A 184 6.85 -13.16 9.79
N ARG A 185 6.85 -13.97 10.85
CA ARG A 185 7.36 -13.56 12.18
C ARG A 185 8.87 -13.34 12.17
N LEU A 186 9.64 -14.24 11.54
CA LEU A 186 11.10 -14.13 11.45
C LEU A 186 11.50 -12.88 10.66
N TYR A 187 11.03 -12.74 9.42
CA TYR A 187 11.38 -11.58 8.59
C TYR A 187 10.82 -10.27 9.14
N GLY A 188 9.63 -10.30 9.75
CA GLY A 188 9.04 -9.14 10.40
C GLY A 188 9.86 -8.63 11.59
N THR A 189 10.35 -9.52 12.45
CA THR A 189 11.20 -9.13 13.60
C THR A 189 12.58 -8.64 13.16
N VAL A 190 13.20 -9.26 12.15
CA VAL A 190 14.46 -8.79 11.56
C VAL A 190 14.29 -7.39 10.96
N LEU A 191 13.24 -7.19 10.15
CA LEU A 191 12.97 -5.90 9.52
C LEU A 191 12.66 -4.80 10.56
N LEU A 192 11.92 -5.12 11.62
CA LEU A 192 11.67 -4.21 12.74
C LEU A 192 12.98 -3.73 13.38
N PHE A 193 13.90 -4.66 13.67
CA PHE A 193 15.19 -4.32 14.27
C PHE A 193 16.04 -3.45 13.34
N LEU A 194 16.10 -3.79 12.05
CA LEU A 194 16.79 -2.99 11.04
C LEU A 194 16.21 -1.57 10.94
N LEU A 195 14.88 -1.43 10.88
CA LEU A 195 14.23 -0.11 10.85
C LEU A 195 14.53 0.70 12.12
N CYS A 196 14.57 0.05 13.29
CA CYS A 196 14.96 0.69 14.54
C CYS A 196 16.39 1.24 14.47
N CYS A 197 17.37 0.44 14.04
CA CYS A 197 18.75 0.87 13.84
C CYS A 197 18.86 2.02 12.81
N ILE A 198 18.14 1.89 11.70
CA ILE A 198 18.07 2.89 10.63
C ILE A 198 17.59 4.23 11.19
N ILE A 199 16.52 4.25 11.99
CA ILE A 199 15.99 5.47 12.63
C ILE A 199 17.04 6.12 13.55
N PHE A 200 17.78 5.33 14.34
CA PHE A 200 18.85 5.86 15.20
C PHE A 200 20.00 6.50 14.41
N ILE A 201 20.34 5.96 13.24
CA ILE A 201 21.40 6.51 12.38
C ILE A 201 20.91 7.75 11.61
N LEU A 202 19.63 7.76 11.21
CA LEU A 202 19.05 8.74 10.29
C LEU A 202 18.73 10.10 10.91
N VAL A 203 18.88 10.31 12.23
CA VAL A 203 18.48 11.55 12.93
C VAL A 203 19.11 12.83 12.33
N LYS A 204 20.15 12.71 11.49
CA LYS A 204 20.77 13.82 10.76
C LYS A 204 20.57 13.82 9.23
N LEU A 205 19.97 12.78 8.62
CA LEU A 205 19.91 12.59 7.15
C LEU A 205 18.47 12.36 6.60
N VAL A 206 17.43 12.42 7.44
CA VAL A 206 16.02 12.15 7.04
C VAL A 206 15.50 13.04 5.90
N LYS A 207 15.95 14.29 5.84
CA LYS A 207 15.26 15.36 5.09
C LYS A 207 15.16 15.13 3.57
N LYS A 208 16.04 14.31 2.99
CA LYS A 208 16.06 14.07 1.54
C LYS A 208 15.21 12.86 1.12
N PHE A 209 15.14 11.83 1.95
CA PHE A 209 14.53 10.54 1.58
C PHE A 209 13.00 10.58 1.48
N ALA A 210 12.33 11.45 2.25
CA ALA A 210 10.88 11.54 2.23
C ALA A 210 10.32 11.97 0.86
N SER A 211 10.97 12.93 0.19
CA SER A 211 10.57 13.41 -1.14
C SER A 211 10.62 12.31 -2.21
N VAL A 212 11.62 11.43 -2.14
CA VAL A 212 11.79 10.30 -3.06
C VAL A 212 10.67 9.27 -2.88
N ALA A 213 10.30 8.98 -1.62
CA ALA A 213 9.20 8.06 -1.33
C ALA A 213 7.85 8.58 -1.87
N LEU A 214 7.56 9.87 -1.69
CA LEU A 214 6.35 10.49 -2.24
C LEU A 214 6.32 10.43 -3.77
N ALA A 215 7.44 10.74 -4.43
CA ALA A 215 7.53 10.67 -5.89
C ALA A 215 7.28 9.24 -6.40
N CYS A 216 7.82 8.23 -5.73
CA CYS A 216 7.60 6.81 -6.06
C CYS A 216 6.12 6.41 -5.97
N VAL A 217 5.41 6.85 -4.93
CA VAL A 217 3.98 6.56 -4.77
C VAL A 217 3.15 7.24 -5.87
N LEU A 218 3.41 8.51 -6.16
CA LEU A 218 2.68 9.22 -7.22
C LEU A 218 2.93 8.61 -8.61
N LEU A 219 4.17 8.25 -8.93
CA LEU A 219 4.51 7.57 -10.18
C LEU A 219 3.82 6.20 -10.29
N SER A 220 3.75 5.44 -9.19
CA SER A 220 3.01 4.17 -9.15
C SER A 220 1.52 4.35 -9.44
N ILE A 221 0.89 5.38 -8.86
CA ILE A 221 -0.53 5.69 -9.12
C ILE A 221 -0.75 6.11 -10.58
N LEU A 222 0.12 6.95 -11.13
CA LEU A 222 0.06 7.34 -12.54
C LEU A 222 0.22 6.13 -13.47
N ALA A 223 1.12 5.21 -13.15
CA ALA A 223 1.31 3.98 -13.93
C ALA A 223 0.04 3.11 -13.94
N ILE A 224 -0.70 3.02 -12.82
CA ILE A 224 -1.99 2.33 -12.78
C ILE A 224 -2.99 3.00 -13.72
N TYR A 225 -3.12 4.34 -13.67
CA TYR A 225 -4.02 5.06 -14.56
C TYR A 225 -3.68 4.88 -16.04
N VAL A 226 -2.40 5.01 -16.39
CA VAL A 226 -1.94 4.78 -17.77
C VAL A 226 -2.24 3.33 -18.19
N GLY A 227 -2.01 2.35 -17.31
CA GLY A 227 -2.32 0.94 -17.57
C GLY A 227 -3.80 0.69 -17.88
N ILE A 228 -4.72 1.37 -17.19
CA ILE A 228 -6.16 1.28 -17.46
C ILE A 228 -6.50 1.77 -18.88
N PHE A 229 -5.90 2.87 -19.32
CA PHE A 229 -6.18 3.45 -20.65
C PHE A 229 -5.47 2.73 -21.80
N VAL A 230 -4.30 2.13 -21.56
CA VAL A 230 -3.62 1.32 -22.57
C VAL A 230 -4.34 -0.01 -22.79
N ASN A 231 -4.94 -0.56 -21.73
CA ASN A 231 -5.56 -1.88 -21.75
C ASN A 231 -7.09 -1.83 -21.86
N VAL A 232 -7.63 -0.91 -22.67
CA VAL A 232 -9.08 -0.74 -22.85
C VAL A 232 -9.70 -1.94 -23.57
N ASP A 233 -9.03 -2.45 -24.59
CA ASP A 233 -9.50 -3.57 -25.41
C ASP A 233 -9.10 -4.96 -24.85
N GLY A 234 -8.39 -4.98 -23.72
CA GLY A 234 -7.88 -6.21 -23.10
C GLY A 234 -6.49 -6.60 -23.59
N ASN A 235 -5.83 -7.48 -22.84
CA ASN A 235 -4.48 -7.95 -23.14
C ASN A 235 -4.40 -9.46 -22.94
N ASP A 236 -3.81 -10.13 -23.93
CA ASP A 236 -3.65 -11.58 -24.00
C ASP A 236 -2.40 -12.08 -23.26
N SER A 237 -1.57 -11.18 -22.71
CA SER A 237 -0.33 -11.58 -22.02
C SER A 237 -0.55 -12.34 -20.72
N LEU A 238 -1.76 -12.31 -20.16
CA LEU A 238 -2.08 -12.91 -18.88
C LEU A 238 -3.33 -13.78 -19.01
N MET A 239 -3.13 -15.01 -19.45
CA MET A 239 -4.19 -16.03 -19.58
C MET A 239 -4.26 -16.88 -18.32
N MET A 240 -5.47 -17.09 -17.82
CA MET A 240 -5.77 -17.94 -16.66
C MET A 240 -6.45 -19.22 -17.12
N CYS A 241 -6.11 -20.34 -16.49
CA CYS A 241 -6.70 -21.64 -16.75
C CYS A 241 -7.89 -21.89 -15.82
N LEU A 242 -9.07 -22.18 -16.39
CA LEU A 242 -10.26 -22.56 -15.64
C LEU A 242 -10.70 -23.98 -15.98
N LEU A 243 -11.08 -24.73 -14.96
CA LEU A 243 -11.76 -26.01 -15.07
C LEU A 243 -13.23 -25.79 -14.72
N GLY A 244 -14.10 -25.72 -15.72
CA GLY A 244 -15.49 -25.30 -15.54
C GLY A 244 -15.59 -23.91 -14.90
N THR A 245 -15.99 -23.86 -13.62
CA THR A 245 -16.11 -22.64 -12.81
C THR A 245 -14.96 -22.42 -11.83
N ARG A 246 -14.04 -23.38 -11.69
CA ARG A 246 -12.91 -23.30 -10.76
C ARG A 246 -11.67 -22.73 -11.43
N LEU A 247 -11.00 -21.83 -10.74
CA LEU A 247 -9.73 -21.24 -11.18
C LEU A 247 -8.58 -22.12 -10.69
N LEU A 248 -7.68 -22.45 -11.60
CA LEU A 248 -6.55 -23.34 -11.33
C LEU A 248 -5.27 -22.55 -11.02
N ASN A 249 -4.43 -23.08 -10.13
CA ASN A 249 -3.15 -22.44 -9.79
C ASN A 249 -2.10 -22.72 -10.88
N GLN A 250 -1.68 -21.67 -11.59
CA GLN A 250 -0.79 -21.75 -12.74
C GLN A 250 0.61 -22.27 -12.41
N ASP A 251 1.12 -22.00 -11.20
CA ASP A 251 2.46 -22.45 -10.76
C ASP A 251 2.52 -23.98 -10.67
N LYS A 252 1.40 -24.63 -10.31
CA LYS A 252 1.32 -26.09 -10.21
C LYS A 252 1.13 -26.79 -11.56
N ILE A 253 0.69 -26.06 -12.58
CA ILE A 253 0.26 -26.62 -13.88
C ILE A 253 1.30 -26.34 -14.97
N GLY A 254 2.39 -25.64 -14.66
CA GLY A 254 3.49 -25.42 -15.61
C GLY A 254 3.05 -24.70 -16.89
N GLY A 255 1.97 -23.91 -16.82
CA GLY A 255 1.46 -23.10 -17.93
C GLY A 255 0.68 -23.84 -19.02
N ASN A 256 0.63 -25.19 -19.04
CA ASN A 256 -0.13 -25.94 -20.05
C ASN A 256 -1.57 -26.21 -19.57
N CYS A 257 -2.53 -25.48 -20.14
CA CYS A 257 -3.95 -25.58 -19.80
C CYS A 257 -4.67 -26.61 -20.69
N SER A 258 -4.19 -27.85 -20.67
CA SER A 258 -4.77 -28.97 -21.44
C SER A 258 -5.03 -30.17 -20.53
N LYS A 259 -6.06 -30.96 -20.85
CA LYS A 259 -6.39 -32.21 -20.17
C LYS A 259 -5.60 -33.41 -20.69
N GLU A 260 -4.69 -33.20 -21.63
CA GLU A 260 -3.91 -34.27 -22.26
C GLU A 260 -3.18 -35.15 -21.24
N PHE A 261 -3.15 -36.44 -21.54
CA PHE A 261 -2.41 -37.44 -20.78
C PHE A 261 -0.93 -37.04 -20.68
N GLY A 262 -0.37 -37.13 -19.46
CA GLY A 262 1.03 -36.76 -19.19
C GLY A 262 1.25 -35.28 -18.87
N THR A 263 0.22 -34.43 -18.92
CA THR A 263 0.34 -33.04 -18.46
C THR A 263 0.41 -32.96 -16.92
N PRO A 264 1.07 -31.93 -16.35
CA PRO A 264 1.08 -31.71 -14.90
C PRO A 264 -0.32 -31.50 -14.32
N LEU A 265 -1.27 -30.95 -15.10
CA LEU A 265 -2.67 -30.84 -14.70
C LEU A 265 -3.30 -32.22 -14.51
N PHE A 266 -3.17 -33.10 -15.51
CA PHE A 266 -3.66 -34.48 -15.46
C PHE A 266 -3.07 -35.24 -14.27
N MET A 267 -1.74 -35.17 -14.09
CA MET A 267 -1.05 -35.86 -12.99
C MET A 267 -1.42 -35.33 -11.60
N SER A 268 -1.90 -34.08 -11.49
CA SER A 268 -2.34 -33.51 -10.21
C SER A 268 -3.76 -33.92 -9.80
N LEU A 269 -4.61 -34.30 -10.76
CA LEU A 269 -6.05 -34.56 -10.58
C LEU A 269 -6.45 -36.00 -10.89
N CYS A 270 -5.52 -36.82 -11.39
CA CYS A 270 -5.73 -38.22 -11.70
C CYS A 270 -4.66 -39.07 -10.99
N SER A 271 -5.09 -40.16 -10.35
CA SER A 271 -4.23 -41.13 -9.68
C SER A 271 -4.28 -42.48 -10.40
N LEU A 272 -3.20 -43.28 -10.31
CA LEU A 272 -3.25 -44.67 -10.79
C LEU A 272 -4.30 -45.47 -10.01
N LYS A 273 -5.06 -46.31 -10.70
CA LYS A 273 -6.04 -47.23 -10.09
C LYS A 273 -5.36 -48.27 -9.19
N ASP A 274 -4.23 -48.81 -9.65
CA ASP A 274 -3.45 -49.83 -8.95
C ASP A 274 -1.95 -49.71 -9.29
N ASN A 275 -1.08 -50.05 -8.34
CA ASN A 275 0.38 -50.02 -8.51
C ASN A 275 0.93 -51.04 -9.55
N THR A 276 0.09 -51.96 -10.00
CA THR A 276 0.39 -52.97 -11.03
C THR A 276 -0.08 -52.58 -12.42
N SER A 277 -0.81 -51.47 -12.56
CA SER A 277 -1.29 -50.97 -13.84
C SER A 277 -0.16 -50.30 -14.63
N ASN A 278 -0.23 -50.35 -15.97
CA ASN A 278 0.82 -49.82 -16.83
C ASN A 278 0.80 -48.28 -16.77
N PRO A 279 1.85 -47.62 -16.24
CA PRO A 279 1.87 -46.17 -16.05
C PRO A 279 1.80 -45.38 -17.37
N ASP A 280 2.10 -46.01 -18.50
CA ASP A 280 2.10 -45.41 -19.83
C ASP A 280 0.72 -45.42 -20.52
N SER A 281 -0.31 -45.97 -19.87
CA SER A 281 -1.65 -46.08 -20.44
C SER A 281 -2.68 -45.21 -19.70
N GLU A 282 -3.35 -44.32 -20.42
CA GLU A 282 -4.36 -43.39 -19.87
C GLU A 282 -5.50 -44.12 -19.14
N SER A 283 -5.92 -45.30 -19.64
CA SER A 283 -6.98 -46.12 -19.04
C SER A 283 -6.68 -46.63 -17.62
N SER A 284 -5.40 -46.61 -17.22
CA SER A 284 -4.93 -47.04 -15.90
C SER A 284 -5.12 -45.98 -14.81
N TYR A 285 -5.52 -44.77 -15.18
CA TYR A 285 -5.75 -43.67 -14.25
C TYR A 285 -7.24 -43.52 -13.93
N GLU A 286 -7.52 -43.10 -12.70
CA GLU A 286 -8.83 -42.67 -12.23
C GLU A 286 -8.72 -41.20 -11.82
N CYS A 287 -9.59 -40.37 -12.38
CA CYS A 287 -9.56 -38.92 -12.23
C CYS A 287 -10.69 -38.42 -11.34
N ASP A 288 -10.51 -37.25 -10.74
CA ASP A 288 -11.56 -36.53 -10.02
C ASP A 288 -12.83 -36.40 -10.90
N PRO A 289 -14.02 -36.74 -10.38
CA PRO A 289 -15.29 -36.61 -11.11
C PRO A 289 -15.53 -35.21 -11.70
N TYR A 290 -15.07 -34.16 -11.01
CA TYR A 290 -15.22 -32.79 -11.49
C TYR A 290 -14.35 -32.52 -12.72
N PHE A 291 -13.17 -33.15 -12.79
CA PHE A 291 -12.23 -33.02 -13.90
C PHE A 291 -12.72 -33.73 -15.17
N SER A 292 -13.42 -34.87 -15.02
CA SER A 292 -14.00 -35.59 -16.16
C SER A 292 -15.26 -34.90 -16.70
N GLU A 293 -16.09 -34.32 -15.84
CA GLU A 293 -17.36 -33.70 -16.22
C GLU A 293 -17.22 -32.30 -16.86
N HIS A 294 -16.18 -31.53 -16.51
CA HIS A 294 -16.07 -30.11 -16.91
C HIS A 294 -14.90 -29.83 -17.82
N ASP A 295 -15.11 -29.12 -18.93
CA ASP A 295 -14.03 -28.74 -19.84
C ASP A 295 -13.07 -27.68 -19.26
N VAL A 296 -11.83 -27.74 -19.76
CA VAL A 296 -10.80 -26.75 -19.46
C VAL A 296 -10.88 -25.62 -20.48
N ARG A 297 -10.82 -24.37 -20.01
CA ARG A 297 -10.84 -23.17 -20.86
C ARG A 297 -9.78 -22.17 -20.41
N LEU A 298 -9.20 -21.49 -21.39
CA LEU A 298 -8.36 -20.31 -21.18
C LEU A 298 -9.24 -19.06 -21.19
N ALA A 299 -9.08 -18.21 -20.19
CA ALA A 299 -9.72 -16.90 -20.16
C ALA A 299 -8.68 -15.80 -19.86
N PRO A 300 -8.82 -14.61 -20.46
CA PRO A 300 -7.94 -13.50 -20.15
C PRO A 300 -8.17 -13.03 -18.72
N GLY A 301 -7.09 -12.92 -17.94
CA GLY A 301 -7.12 -12.40 -16.59
C GLY A 301 -7.42 -10.89 -16.53
N ILE A 302 -7.11 -10.16 -17.61
CA ILE A 302 -7.40 -8.73 -17.76
C ILE A 302 -8.19 -8.52 -19.06
N PRO A 303 -9.53 -8.68 -19.02
CA PRO A 303 -10.38 -8.60 -20.21
C PRO A 303 -10.58 -7.17 -20.75
N GLY A 304 -10.00 -6.15 -20.11
CA GLY A 304 -10.10 -4.75 -20.51
C GLY A 304 -11.40 -4.06 -20.07
N LEU A 305 -11.44 -2.73 -20.25
CA LEU A 305 -12.53 -1.86 -19.83
C LEU A 305 -13.76 -1.96 -20.76
N GLY A 306 -13.55 -2.30 -22.04
CA GLY A 306 -14.61 -2.49 -23.03
C GLY A 306 -15.42 -3.78 -22.84
N SER A 307 -14.98 -4.67 -21.95
CA SER A 307 -15.63 -5.95 -21.68
C SER A 307 -16.83 -5.82 -20.72
N THR A 308 -17.78 -6.76 -20.80
CA THR A 308 -18.88 -6.91 -19.83
C THR A 308 -18.43 -7.37 -18.43
N ALA A 309 -17.13 -7.53 -18.20
CA ALA A 309 -16.54 -7.94 -16.93
C ALA A 309 -17.00 -7.07 -15.74
N PHE A 310 -17.21 -5.77 -15.95
CA PHE A 310 -17.73 -4.85 -14.92
C PHE A 310 -19.15 -5.22 -14.46
N LEU A 311 -20.02 -5.68 -15.36
CA LEU A 311 -21.39 -6.09 -15.02
C LEU A 311 -21.41 -7.37 -14.17
N ILE A 312 -20.45 -8.28 -14.41
CA ILE A 312 -20.29 -9.51 -13.63
C ILE A 312 -19.84 -9.17 -12.20
N HIS A 313 -18.94 -8.20 -12.04
CA HIS A 313 -18.42 -7.75 -10.74
C HIS A 313 -19.33 -6.76 -10.00
N LYS A 314 -20.56 -6.52 -10.49
CA LYS A 314 -21.49 -5.57 -9.88
C LYS A 314 -22.02 -6.03 -8.51
N ARG A 315 -22.08 -7.34 -8.27
CA ARG A 315 -22.58 -7.95 -7.03
C ARG A 315 -21.45 -8.56 -6.20
N SER A 316 -21.70 -8.66 -4.89
CA SER A 316 -20.80 -9.25 -3.92
C SER A 316 -20.68 -10.75 -4.10
N CYS A 317 -19.45 -11.27 -4.03
CA CYS A 317 -19.18 -12.71 -4.04
C CYS A 317 -19.60 -13.37 -2.71
N LEU A 318 -19.74 -12.59 -1.63
CA LEU A 318 -20.16 -13.07 -0.30
C LEU A 318 -21.61 -13.58 -0.27
N GLY A 319 -22.46 -13.19 -1.23
CA GLY A 319 -23.84 -13.68 -1.35
C GLY A 319 -23.98 -15.09 -1.94
N PHE A 320 -22.89 -15.67 -2.47
CA PHE A 320 -22.83 -17.04 -2.99
C PHE A 320 -22.12 -18.02 -2.01
N GLY A 321 -21.78 -17.54 -0.81
CA GLY A 321 -20.95 -18.24 0.17
C GLY A 321 -21.57 -19.46 0.86
N SER A 322 -22.85 -19.77 0.64
CA SER A 322 -23.45 -21.03 1.13
C SER A 322 -23.08 -22.25 0.28
N ASP A 323 -22.56 -22.08 -0.94
CA ASP A 323 -22.13 -23.20 -1.81
C ASP A 323 -20.59 -23.33 -1.94
N LEU A 324 -19.82 -22.31 -1.58
CA LEU A 324 -18.36 -22.30 -1.73
C LEU A 324 -17.59 -22.85 -0.52
N ASN A 325 -18.21 -22.89 0.67
CA ASN A 325 -17.55 -23.37 1.89
C ASN A 325 -17.56 -24.92 2.02
N SER A 326 -18.19 -25.65 1.10
CA SER A 326 -18.23 -27.12 1.10
C SER A 326 -17.14 -27.79 0.25
N LYS A 327 -16.27 -27.00 -0.40
CA LYS A 327 -15.30 -27.49 -1.41
C LYS A 327 -13.87 -26.98 -1.22
N PHE A 328 -13.54 -26.48 -0.03
CA PHE A 328 -12.19 -26.02 0.38
C PHE A 328 -11.70 -26.69 1.69
N GLN A 329 -12.12 -27.93 1.90
CA GLN A 329 -11.53 -28.86 2.85
C GLN A 329 -11.28 -30.18 2.09
#